data_AF-A0A3P8DLL1-F1
#
_entry.id   AF-A0A3P8DLL1-F1
#
_cell.length_a   1.000
_cell.length_b   1.000
_cell.length_c   1.000
_cell.angle_alpha   90.00
_cell.angle_beta   90.00
_cell.angle_gamma   90.00
#
_symmetry.space_group_name_H-M   'P 1'
#
loop_
_entity.id
_entity.type
_entity.pdbx_description
1 polymer ?
#
loop_
_entity_poly.entity_id
_entity_poly.type
_entity_poly.pdbx_seq_one_letter_code
_entity_poly.pdbx_strand_id
1 'polypeptide(L)'
;MGKSFSELHTITGEPYLKSIYKTTNFGAQEINETIAATYLDTAIKKLENIVSEKTKLVENIKVAAEEAFVKRAENEPIGCYYRAKALTIVPPLNETDNCSICAKCYYRAKALTIVPPLNETDNCSIKFYIPLKQSPHYDNQYVCYNFSVAHVPTNVYDLSDKLKRIGNWTTELDKVFKLNAESDPTLKWQYFGSSTGFFRYYPGAMWDIQLDEYRLDFFDCRSQPW
;
A
#
# COMPACT_ATOMS: atom_id res chain seq x y z
N MET A 1 17.20 28.86 51.57
CA MET A 1 16.34 28.05 52.47
C MET A 1 16.08 26.72 51.81
N GLY A 2 16.88 25.70 52.13
CA GLY A 2 16.63 24.34 51.66
C GLY A 2 15.45 23.77 52.44
N LYS A 3 14.36 23.42 51.76
CA LYS A 3 13.25 22.70 52.40
C LYS A 3 13.79 21.37 52.95
N SER A 4 13.36 21.04 54.16
CA SER A 4 13.72 19.77 54.80
C SER A 4 13.16 18.61 53.97
N PHE A 5 13.92 17.52 53.82
CA PHE A 5 13.49 16.33 53.06
C PHE A 5 12.14 15.79 53.55
N SER A 6 11.85 15.96 54.83
CA SER A 6 10.58 15.59 55.47
C SER A 6 9.39 16.39 54.95
N GLU A 7 9.57 17.64 54.57
CA GLU A 7 8.50 18.49 54.01
C GLU A 7 8.15 18.08 52.58
N LEU A 8 9.10 17.53 51.83
CA LEU A 8 8.90 17.03 50.46
C LEU A 8 8.06 15.74 50.45
N HIS A 9 8.21 14.84 51.43
CA HIS A 9 7.37 13.64 51.55
C HIS A 9 5.89 13.97 51.79
N THR A 10 5.60 15.04 52.53
CA THR A 10 4.22 15.50 52.78
C THR A 10 3.60 16.14 51.55
N ILE A 11 4.39 16.86 50.74
CA ILE A 11 3.95 17.49 49.49
C ILE A 11 3.70 16.45 48.39
N THR A 12 4.51 15.39 48.35
CA THR A 12 4.41 14.32 47.34
C THR A 12 3.32 13.29 47.63
N GLY A 13 2.82 13.22 48.87
CA GLY A 13 1.73 12.31 49.24
C GLY A 13 2.12 10.82 49.19
N GLU A 14 3.41 10.49 49.20
CA GLU A 14 3.93 9.12 49.16
C GLU A 14 3.29 8.19 50.22
N PRO A 15 3.13 8.61 51.51
CA PRO A 15 2.55 7.73 52.53
C PRO A 15 1.10 7.37 52.23
N TYR A 16 0.35 8.32 51.66
CA TYR A 16 -1.04 8.14 51.27
C TYR A 16 -1.15 7.16 50.09
N LEU A 17 -0.33 7.35 49.05
CA LEU A 17 -0.27 6.45 47.90
C LEU A 17 0.13 5.02 48.31
N LYS A 18 1.18 4.85 49.14
CA LYS A 18 1.60 3.52 49.65
C LYS A 18 0.47 2.80 50.40
N SER A 19 -0.37 3.52 51.12
CA SER A 19 -1.51 2.91 51.83
C SER A 19 -2.58 2.39 50.85
N ILE A 20 -2.81 3.10 49.75
CA ILE A 20 -3.74 2.71 48.69
C ILE A 20 -3.25 1.43 47.98
N TYR A 21 -1.97 1.37 47.60
CA TYR A 21 -1.39 0.18 46.95
C TYR A 21 -1.40 -1.09 47.83
N LYS A 22 -1.54 -0.96 49.16
CA LYS A 22 -1.64 -2.08 50.10
C LYS A 22 -3.07 -2.54 50.36
N THR A 23 -4.07 -1.78 49.93
CA THR A 23 -5.48 -2.19 50.07
C THR A 23 -5.85 -3.28 49.07
N THR A 24 -6.65 -4.25 49.48
CA THR A 24 -7.16 -5.34 48.62
C THR A 24 -8.05 -4.84 47.47
N ASN A 25 -8.51 -3.59 47.54
CA ASN A 25 -9.29 -2.92 46.50
C ASN A 25 -8.44 -2.41 45.34
N PHE A 26 -7.12 -2.24 45.56
CA PHE A 26 -6.20 -1.86 44.52
C PHE A 26 -5.67 -3.13 43.87
N GLY A 27 -6.11 -3.42 42.64
CA GLY A 27 -5.68 -4.58 41.85
C GLY A 27 -4.23 -4.45 41.39
N ALA A 28 -3.28 -4.49 42.32
CA ALA A 28 -1.87 -4.60 42.00
C ALA A 28 -1.57 -6.06 41.64
N GLN A 29 -1.45 -6.35 40.34
CA GLN A 29 -0.88 -7.60 39.88
C GLN A 29 0.63 -7.43 39.74
N GLU A 30 1.39 -7.96 40.71
CA GLU A 30 2.84 -8.03 40.60
C GLU A 30 3.20 -9.01 39.47
N ILE A 31 4.01 -8.56 38.51
CA ILE A 31 4.43 -9.40 37.39
C ILE A 31 5.55 -10.31 37.89
N ASN A 32 5.19 -11.52 38.27
CA ASN A 32 6.14 -12.56 38.59
C ASN A 32 6.70 -13.18 37.29
N GLU A 33 7.85 -13.86 37.37
CA GLU A 33 8.50 -14.49 36.22
C GLU A 33 7.56 -15.45 35.46
N THR A 34 6.69 -16.17 36.19
CA THR A 34 5.70 -17.08 35.60
C THR A 34 4.64 -16.34 34.78
N ILE A 35 4.20 -15.16 35.23
CA ILE A 35 3.22 -14.32 34.53
C ILE A 35 3.87 -13.64 33.32
N ALA A 36 5.13 -13.23 33.44
CA ALA A 36 5.90 -12.70 32.31
C ALA A 36 6.07 -13.74 31.19
N ALA A 37 6.37 -14.99 31.56
CA ALA A 37 6.48 -16.09 30.60
C ALA A 37 5.15 -16.38 29.88
N THR A 38 4.01 -16.37 30.58
CA THR A 38 2.71 -16.59 29.93
C THR A 38 2.33 -15.47 28.95
N TYR A 39 2.69 -14.22 29.25
CA TYR A 39 2.52 -13.12 28.29
C TYR A 39 3.40 -13.30 27.05
N LEU A 40 4.64 -13.76 27.24
CA LEU A 40 5.56 -14.05 26.14
C LEU A 40 5.00 -15.17 25.26
N ASP A 41 4.55 -16.29 25.85
CA ASP A 41 3.95 -17.40 25.12
C ASP A 41 2.69 -16.96 24.35
N THR A 42 1.88 -16.09 24.96
CA THR A 42 0.71 -15.51 24.30
C THR A 42 1.10 -14.64 23.11
N ALA A 43 2.16 -13.84 23.24
CA ALA A 43 2.67 -13.00 22.17
C ALA A 43 3.24 -13.85 21.02
N ILE A 44 4.04 -14.88 21.33
CA ILE A 44 4.58 -15.83 20.35
C ILE A 44 3.45 -16.49 19.57
N LYS A 45 2.44 -17.04 20.26
CA LYS A 45 1.30 -17.68 19.62
C LYS A 45 0.53 -16.73 18.69
N LYS A 46 0.38 -15.46 19.07
CA LYS A 46 -0.25 -14.45 18.21
C LYS A 46 0.60 -14.16 16.97
N LEU A 47 1.91 -14.04 17.13
CA LEU A 47 2.83 -13.81 16.00
C LEU A 47 2.85 -15.00 15.05
N GLU A 48 2.89 -16.23 15.55
CA GLU A 48 2.81 -17.45 14.74
C GLU A 48 1.54 -17.49 13.92
N ASN A 49 0.39 -17.13 14.52
CA ASN A 49 -0.88 -17.05 13.79
C ASN A 49 -0.84 -15.98 12.70
N ILE A 50 -0.34 -14.77 13.00
CA ILE A 50 -0.24 -13.67 12.02
C ILE A 50 0.66 -14.09 10.84
N VAL A 51 1.80 -14.72 11.12
CA VAL A 51 2.72 -15.20 10.08
C VAL A 51 2.05 -16.28 9.24
N SER A 52 1.42 -17.27 9.88
CA SER A 52 0.73 -18.37 9.21
C SER A 52 -0.40 -17.88 8.29
N GLU A 53 -1.20 -16.91 8.74
CA GLU A 53 -2.25 -16.30 7.93
C GLU A 53 -1.67 -15.54 6.73
N LYS A 54 -0.65 -14.71 6.94
CA LYS A 54 0.01 -13.98 5.86
C LYS A 54 0.69 -14.90 4.85
N THR A 55 1.28 -16.01 5.29
CA THR A 55 1.86 -17.02 4.39
C THR A 55 0.79 -17.60 3.45
N LYS A 56 -0.43 -17.85 3.94
CA LYS A 56 -1.53 -18.32 3.07
C LYS A 56 -1.90 -17.29 2.02
N LEU A 57 -1.97 -16.01 2.39
CA LEU A 57 -2.28 -14.93 1.45
C LEU A 57 -1.21 -14.78 0.36
N VAL A 58 0.07 -14.95 0.72
CA VAL A 58 1.19 -14.97 -0.24
C VAL A 58 1.11 -16.19 -1.16
N GLU A 59 0.80 -17.38 -0.61
CA GLU A 59 0.65 -18.59 -1.43
C GLU A 59 -0.51 -18.45 -2.42
N ASN A 60 -1.63 -17.82 -2.03
CA ASN A 60 -2.74 -17.53 -2.95
C ASN A 60 -2.28 -16.68 -4.15
N ILE A 61 -1.47 -15.64 -3.90
CA ILE A 61 -0.92 -14.79 -4.97
C ILE A 61 0.02 -15.59 -5.86
N LYS A 62 0.87 -16.44 -5.26
CA LYS A 62 1.81 -17.29 -5.99
C LYS A 62 1.09 -18.26 -6.92
N VAL A 63 0.12 -19.02 -6.42
CA VAL A 63 -0.66 -19.98 -7.22
C VAL A 63 -1.38 -19.25 -8.36
N ALA A 64 -2.01 -18.11 -8.06
CA ALA A 64 -2.68 -17.32 -9.09
C ALA A 64 -1.71 -16.78 -10.15
N ALA A 65 -0.49 -16.40 -9.75
CA ALA A 65 0.54 -15.96 -10.69
C ALA A 65 1.01 -17.10 -11.59
N GLU A 66 1.24 -18.30 -11.04
CA GLU A 66 1.62 -19.49 -11.80
C GLU A 66 0.53 -19.89 -12.79
N GLU A 67 -0.73 -19.92 -12.36
CA GLU A 67 -1.87 -20.22 -13.23
C GLU A 67 -2.05 -19.18 -14.34
N ALA A 68 -2.00 -17.90 -14.01
CA ALA A 68 -2.12 -16.82 -14.99
C ALA A 68 -0.95 -16.84 -15.99
N PHE A 69 0.25 -17.18 -15.51
CA PHE A 69 1.41 -17.38 -16.35
C PHE A 69 1.19 -18.54 -17.32
N VAL A 70 0.71 -19.71 -16.88
CA VAL A 70 0.44 -20.85 -17.76
C VAL A 70 -0.68 -20.57 -18.78
N LYS A 71 -1.72 -19.85 -18.37
CA LYS A 71 -2.86 -19.49 -19.24
C LYS A 71 -2.50 -18.47 -20.33
N ARG A 72 -1.39 -17.74 -20.20
CA ARG A 72 -1.01 -16.69 -21.15
C ARG A 72 -0.76 -17.27 -22.55
N ALA A 73 -1.31 -16.61 -23.57
CA ALA A 73 -1.00 -16.94 -24.97
C ALA A 73 0.25 -16.15 -25.44
N GLU A 74 1.07 -16.75 -26.31
CA GLU A 74 2.25 -16.07 -26.85
C GLU A 74 1.88 -14.89 -27.76
N ASN A 75 0.72 -14.95 -28.43
CA ASN A 75 0.22 -13.98 -29.40
C ASN A 75 -1.02 -13.21 -28.91
N GLU A 76 -1.18 -13.02 -27.60
CA GLU A 76 -2.34 -12.32 -27.03
C GLU A 76 -2.36 -10.83 -27.42
N PRO A 77 -3.55 -10.23 -27.68
CA PRO A 77 -3.67 -8.80 -27.91
C PRO A 77 -3.01 -8.00 -26.79
N ILE A 78 -2.20 -7.04 -27.19
CA ILE A 78 -1.36 -6.27 -26.26
C ILE A 78 -2.20 -5.10 -25.72
N GLY A 79 -2.85 -5.32 -24.58
CA GLY A 79 -3.55 -4.29 -23.83
C GLY A 79 -2.62 -3.35 -23.04
N CYS A 80 -3.15 -2.20 -22.65
CA CYS A 80 -2.47 -1.29 -21.72
C CYS A 80 -2.64 -1.76 -20.27
N TYR A 81 -1.72 -1.36 -19.40
CA TYR A 81 -1.82 -1.55 -17.96
C TYR A 81 -1.66 -0.21 -17.24
N TYR A 82 -2.16 -0.11 -16.00
CA TYR A 82 -2.04 1.11 -15.21
C TYR A 82 -0.59 1.32 -14.77
N ARG A 83 0.05 2.35 -15.34
CA ARG A 83 1.43 2.71 -15.02
C ARG A 83 1.44 3.64 -13.83
N ALA A 84 2.09 3.23 -12.74
CA ALA A 84 2.24 4.03 -11.52
C ALA A 84 2.93 5.38 -11.77
N LYS A 85 3.79 5.45 -12.80
CA LYS A 85 4.48 6.65 -13.27
C LYS A 85 3.72 7.46 -14.33
N ALA A 86 2.46 7.12 -14.62
CA ALA A 86 1.66 7.87 -15.58
C ALA A 86 0.25 8.12 -15.03
N LEU A 87 0.11 8.19 -13.71
CA LEU A 87 -1.16 8.54 -13.08
C LEU A 87 -1.31 10.05 -12.94
N THR A 88 -2.54 10.52 -13.01
CA THR A 88 -2.92 11.90 -12.66
C THR A 88 -3.91 11.91 -11.52
N ILE A 89 -3.74 12.88 -10.62
CA ILE A 89 -4.69 13.19 -9.54
C ILE A 89 -5.82 14.12 -10.01
N VAL A 90 -5.66 14.75 -11.17
CA VAL A 90 -6.66 15.67 -11.73
C VAL A 90 -7.68 14.86 -12.52
N PRO A 91 -8.98 14.90 -12.17
CA PRO A 91 -10.01 14.24 -12.95
C PRO A 91 -10.12 14.87 -14.35
N PRO A 92 -10.49 14.09 -15.38
CA PRO A 92 -10.87 14.66 -16.66
C PRO A 92 -12.03 15.64 -16.46
N LEU A 93 -11.95 16.80 -17.14
CA LEU A 93 -13.06 17.75 -17.16
C LEU A 93 -14.17 17.22 -18.06
N ASN A 94 -15.42 17.31 -17.63
CA ASN A 94 -16.57 16.99 -18.49
C ASN A 94 -16.82 18.17 -19.45
N GLU A 95 -17.23 17.88 -20.69
CA GLU A 95 -17.51 18.92 -21.71
C GLU A 95 -18.59 19.93 -21.28
N THR A 96 -19.40 19.60 -20.28
CA THR A 96 -20.46 20.46 -19.71
C THR A 96 -20.00 21.43 -18.62
N ASP A 97 -18.76 21.30 -18.13
CA ASP A 97 -18.24 22.15 -17.07
C ASP A 97 -17.78 23.48 -17.67
N ASN A 98 -18.71 24.43 -17.84
CA ASN A 98 -18.45 25.79 -18.31
C ASN A 98 -17.61 26.58 -17.30
N CYS A 99 -16.31 26.28 -17.23
CA CYS A 99 -15.36 27.04 -16.43
C CYS A 99 -14.85 28.25 -17.22
N SER A 100 -15.63 29.32 -17.21
CA SER A 100 -15.32 30.59 -17.88
C SER A 100 -14.13 31.36 -17.30
N ILE A 101 -13.56 30.93 -16.17
CA ILE A 101 -12.49 31.64 -15.46
C ILE A 101 -11.09 31.05 -15.69
N CYS A 102 -10.95 29.87 -16.29
CA CYS A 102 -9.62 29.33 -16.55
C CYS A 102 -9.46 28.75 -17.94
N ALA A 103 -9.54 29.60 -18.97
CA ALA A 103 -9.06 29.24 -20.32
C ALA A 103 -7.59 28.78 -20.32
N LYS A 104 -6.76 29.23 -19.35
CA LYS A 104 -5.39 28.72 -19.15
C LYS A 104 -5.32 27.34 -18.46
N CYS A 105 -6.31 26.95 -17.66
CA CYS A 105 -6.45 25.58 -17.13
C CYS A 105 -7.06 24.66 -18.19
N TYR A 106 -7.99 25.18 -19.00
CA TYR A 106 -8.69 24.49 -20.08
C TYR A 106 -7.73 23.88 -21.11
N TYR A 107 -6.68 24.60 -21.52
CA TYR A 107 -5.68 24.06 -22.46
C TYR A 107 -4.60 23.16 -21.80
N ARG A 108 -4.46 23.16 -20.47
CA ARG A 108 -3.58 22.23 -19.73
C ARG A 108 -4.30 20.95 -19.28
N ALA A 109 -5.60 21.03 -19.02
CA ALA A 109 -6.47 19.93 -18.61
C ALA A 109 -6.98 19.09 -19.78
N LYS A 110 -6.87 19.59 -21.01
CA LYS A 110 -7.08 18.81 -22.25
C LYS A 110 -5.91 17.85 -22.56
N ALA A 111 -5.13 17.46 -21.56
CA ALA A 111 -4.36 16.23 -21.67
C ALA A 111 -5.40 15.10 -21.67
N LEU A 112 -5.57 14.41 -22.80
CA LEU A 112 -6.41 13.21 -22.88
C LEU A 112 -6.07 12.33 -21.69
N THR A 113 -7.02 12.10 -20.78
CA THR A 113 -6.83 11.18 -19.66
C THR A 113 -7.83 10.07 -19.86
N ILE A 114 -7.31 8.85 -20.03
CA ILE A 114 -8.15 7.68 -20.22
C ILE A 114 -8.66 7.27 -18.84
N VAL A 115 -9.98 7.09 -18.74
CA VAL A 115 -10.68 6.61 -17.55
C VAL A 115 -10.88 5.09 -17.71
N PRO A 116 -10.71 4.29 -16.64
CA PRO A 116 -11.00 2.86 -16.67
C PRO A 116 -12.41 2.53 -17.21
N PRO A 117 -12.60 1.41 -17.92
CA PRO A 117 -11.62 0.38 -18.27
C PRO A 117 -10.75 0.75 -19.49
N LEU A 118 -9.51 0.23 -19.53
CA LEU A 118 -8.61 0.40 -20.67
C LEU A 118 -9.04 -0.51 -21.83
N ASN A 119 -9.24 0.06 -23.01
CA ASN A 119 -9.50 -0.68 -24.23
C ASN A 119 -8.19 -1.08 -24.93
N GLU A 120 -8.22 -2.13 -25.75
CA GLU A 120 -7.04 -2.60 -26.51
C GLU A 120 -6.51 -1.56 -27.51
N THR A 121 -7.38 -0.66 -27.98
CA THR A 121 -7.03 0.42 -28.93
C THR A 121 -6.46 1.66 -28.25
N ASP A 122 -6.43 1.69 -26.92
CA ASP A 122 -6.00 2.87 -26.19
C ASP A 122 -4.50 3.12 -26.35
N ASN A 123 -4.13 4.39 -26.48
CA ASN A 123 -2.72 4.75 -26.50
C ASN A 123 -2.14 4.62 -25.08
N CYS A 124 -1.42 3.53 -24.85
CA CYS A 124 -0.79 3.23 -23.56
C CYS A 124 0.21 4.29 -23.07
N SER A 125 0.65 5.22 -23.94
CA SER A 125 1.58 6.30 -23.62
C SER A 125 0.92 7.44 -22.85
N ILE A 126 -0.42 7.52 -22.90
CA ILE A 126 -1.20 8.57 -22.28
C ILE A 126 -1.23 8.42 -20.74
N LYS A 127 -1.46 9.52 -20.02
CA LYS A 127 -1.67 9.51 -18.57
C LYS A 127 -3.07 9.02 -18.23
N PHE A 128 -3.18 8.24 -17.16
CA PHE A 128 -4.45 7.67 -16.70
C PHE A 128 -4.96 8.40 -15.47
N TYR A 129 -6.27 8.58 -15.38
CA TYR A 129 -6.91 9.04 -14.16
C TYR A 129 -7.50 7.83 -13.41
N ILE A 130 -7.08 7.64 -12.15
CA ILE A 130 -7.71 6.67 -11.25
C ILE A 130 -8.20 7.41 -9.99
N PRO A 131 -9.37 7.04 -9.44
CA PRO A 131 -9.92 7.69 -8.26
C PRO A 131 -9.10 7.30 -7.02
N LEU A 132 -8.20 8.18 -6.60
CA LEU A 132 -7.37 8.00 -5.42
C LEU A 132 -8.04 8.61 -4.18
N LYS A 133 -7.92 7.92 -3.04
CA LYS A 133 -8.40 8.40 -1.73
C LYS A 133 -7.28 8.27 -0.72
N GLN A 134 -7.16 9.27 0.15
CA GLN A 134 -6.21 9.21 1.26
C GLN A 134 -6.61 8.11 2.23
N SER A 135 -5.64 7.29 2.66
CA SER A 135 -5.90 6.19 3.59
C SER A 135 -4.95 6.21 4.79
N PRO A 136 -5.46 6.35 6.03
CA PRO A 136 -4.64 6.19 7.24
C PRO A 136 -4.00 4.81 7.36
N HIS A 137 -4.59 3.79 6.73
CA HIS A 137 -4.04 2.44 6.70
C HIS A 137 -2.77 2.34 5.84
N TYR A 138 -2.54 3.26 4.90
CA TYR A 138 -1.35 3.28 4.06
C TYR A 138 -0.53 4.54 4.33
N ASP A 139 -0.29 4.85 5.60
CA ASP A 139 0.54 5.99 6.02
C ASP A 139 0.07 7.33 5.44
N ASN A 140 -1.25 7.51 5.30
CA ASN A 140 -1.89 8.66 4.68
C ASN A 140 -1.54 8.88 3.19
N GLN A 141 -1.10 7.83 2.50
CA GLN A 141 -0.93 7.84 1.05
C GLN A 141 -2.27 7.80 0.31
N TYR A 142 -2.26 8.31 -0.91
CA TYR A 142 -3.38 8.30 -1.83
C TYR A 142 -3.41 6.96 -2.58
N VAL A 143 -4.45 6.16 -2.33
CA VAL A 143 -4.58 4.80 -2.87
C VAL A 143 -5.93 4.59 -3.55
N CYS A 144 -5.98 3.63 -4.48
CA CYS A 144 -7.15 3.20 -5.22
C CYS A 144 -7.39 1.71 -4.95
N TYR A 145 -8.47 1.40 -4.24
CA TYR A 145 -8.86 0.00 -3.96
C TYR A 145 -9.49 -0.71 -5.17
N ASN A 146 -9.80 0.02 -6.24
CA ASN A 146 -10.47 -0.57 -7.40
C ASN A 146 -9.48 -1.23 -8.37
N PHE A 147 -8.23 -0.78 -8.41
CA PHE A 147 -7.25 -1.18 -9.42
C PHE A 147 -5.89 -1.40 -8.76
N SER A 148 -5.12 -2.35 -9.30
CA SER A 148 -3.68 -2.39 -9.06
C SER A 148 -2.96 -1.53 -10.10
N VAL A 149 -1.71 -1.20 -9.83
CA VAL A 149 -0.86 -0.43 -10.75
C VAL A 149 0.50 -1.08 -10.83
N ALA A 150 1.27 -0.74 -11.86
CA ALA A 150 2.61 -1.27 -12.04
C ALA A 150 3.67 -0.19 -12.20
N HIS A 151 4.77 -0.39 -11.49
CA HIS A 151 6.02 0.32 -11.65
C HIS A 151 6.95 -0.46 -12.60
N VAL A 152 7.72 0.29 -13.37
CA VAL A 152 8.82 -0.24 -14.20
C VAL A 152 10.05 0.64 -13.95
N PRO A 153 11.25 0.07 -13.71
CA PRO A 153 12.50 0.79 -13.54
C PRO A 153 12.78 1.74 -14.70
N THR A 154 13.43 2.86 -14.40
CA THR A 154 13.69 3.92 -15.39
C THR A 154 14.58 3.46 -16.55
N ASN A 155 15.44 2.47 -16.34
CA ASN A 155 16.29 1.88 -17.39
C ASN A 155 15.59 0.82 -18.26
N VAL A 156 14.31 0.52 -18.00
CA VAL A 156 13.52 -0.46 -18.76
C VAL A 156 12.38 0.26 -19.47
N TYR A 157 12.19 -0.03 -20.77
CA TYR A 157 11.10 0.56 -21.54
C TYR A 157 9.75 -0.11 -21.18
N ASP A 158 8.92 0.63 -20.46
CA ASP A 158 7.61 0.23 -19.93
C ASP A 158 6.59 -0.10 -21.03
N LEU A 159 6.66 0.56 -22.18
CA LEU A 159 5.77 0.35 -23.32
C LEU A 159 6.25 -0.73 -24.30
N SER A 160 7.29 -1.49 -23.97
CA SER A 160 7.72 -2.63 -24.79
C SER A 160 6.66 -3.73 -24.79
N ASP A 161 6.54 -4.46 -25.91
CA ASP A 161 5.56 -5.56 -26.04
C ASP A 161 5.74 -6.63 -24.96
N LYS A 162 6.98 -6.86 -24.52
CA LYS A 162 7.28 -7.77 -23.42
C LYS A 162 6.65 -7.32 -22.10
N LEU A 163 6.76 -6.03 -21.77
CA LEU A 163 6.24 -5.46 -20.52
C LEU A 163 4.72 -5.32 -20.57
N LYS A 164 4.17 -4.95 -21.72
CA LYS A 164 2.72 -4.93 -21.92
C LYS A 164 2.09 -6.32 -21.82
N ARG A 165 2.72 -7.37 -22.38
CA ARG A 165 2.28 -8.76 -22.16
C ARG A 165 2.27 -9.14 -20.68
N ILE A 166 3.32 -8.74 -19.94
CA ILE A 166 3.35 -8.98 -18.49
C ILE A 166 2.24 -8.22 -17.79
N GLY A 167 2.04 -6.96 -18.15
CA GLY A 167 0.91 -6.16 -17.70
C GLY A 167 -0.43 -6.86 -17.96
N ASN A 168 -0.62 -7.45 -19.13
CA ASN A 168 -1.88 -8.10 -19.49
C ASN A 168 -2.17 -9.32 -18.62
N TRP A 169 -1.29 -10.33 -18.61
CA TRP A 169 -1.59 -11.57 -17.87
C TRP A 169 -1.60 -11.36 -16.34
N THR A 170 -0.83 -10.38 -15.83
CA THR A 170 -0.84 -10.06 -14.39
C THR A 170 -2.12 -9.35 -13.93
N THR A 171 -3.04 -8.98 -14.83
CA THR A 171 -4.38 -8.46 -14.44
C THR A 171 -5.22 -9.48 -13.69
N GLU A 172 -5.00 -10.78 -13.91
CA GLU A 172 -5.70 -11.83 -13.17
C GLU A 172 -5.37 -11.81 -11.66
N LEU A 173 -4.23 -11.23 -11.27
CA LEU A 173 -3.86 -11.07 -9.85
C LEU A 173 -4.74 -10.06 -9.11
N ASP A 174 -5.38 -9.12 -9.82
CA ASP A 174 -6.17 -8.05 -9.21
C ASP A 174 -7.34 -8.60 -8.39
N LYS A 175 -7.93 -9.72 -8.83
CA LYS A 175 -8.99 -10.41 -8.10
C LYS A 175 -8.47 -10.97 -6.79
N VAL A 176 -7.30 -11.61 -6.81
CA VAL A 176 -6.67 -12.21 -5.63
C VAL A 176 -6.22 -11.15 -4.63
N PHE A 177 -5.65 -10.05 -5.11
CA PHE A 177 -5.28 -8.94 -4.23
C PHE A 177 -6.49 -8.37 -3.48
N LYS A 178 -7.62 -8.21 -4.17
CA LYS A 178 -8.87 -7.75 -3.54
C LYS A 178 -9.40 -8.76 -2.52
N LEU A 179 -9.49 -10.04 -2.89
CA LEU A 179 -9.95 -11.10 -1.99
C LEU A 179 -9.08 -11.20 -0.72
N ASN A 180 -7.77 -11.10 -0.87
CA ASN A 180 -6.84 -11.08 0.26
C ASN A 180 -7.07 -9.86 1.18
N ALA A 181 -7.27 -8.67 0.61
CA ALA A 181 -7.53 -7.45 1.38
C ALA A 181 -8.91 -7.44 2.05
N GLU A 182 -9.91 -8.10 1.44
CA GLU A 182 -11.22 -8.32 2.05
C GLU A 182 -11.14 -9.35 3.19
N SER A 183 -10.30 -10.38 3.04
CA SER A 183 -10.09 -11.41 4.07
C SER A 183 -9.30 -10.89 5.27
N ASP A 184 -8.29 -10.05 5.07
CA ASP A 184 -7.48 -9.43 6.13
C ASP A 184 -7.40 -7.91 5.93
N PRO A 185 -8.25 -7.13 6.61
CA PRO A 185 -8.22 -5.66 6.55
C PRO A 185 -6.94 -5.05 7.12
N THR A 186 -6.12 -5.79 7.87
CA THR A 186 -4.85 -5.31 8.43
C THR A 186 -3.70 -5.42 7.43
N LEU A 187 -3.91 -6.11 6.31
CA LEU A 187 -2.92 -6.32 5.26
C LEU A 187 -2.49 -4.99 4.65
N LYS A 188 -1.18 -4.80 4.52
CA LYS A 188 -0.57 -3.65 3.84
C LYS A 188 -0.44 -3.95 2.34
N TRP A 189 0.54 -3.33 1.69
CA TRP A 189 0.83 -3.54 0.28
C TRP A 189 0.98 -5.02 -0.08
N GLN A 190 0.34 -5.40 -1.17
CA GLN A 190 0.54 -6.68 -1.84
C GLN A 190 1.20 -6.41 -3.18
N TYR A 191 2.15 -7.24 -3.59
CA TYR A 191 2.89 -6.98 -4.81
C TYR A 191 3.39 -8.25 -5.49
N PHE A 192 3.61 -8.13 -6.79
CA PHE A 192 4.22 -9.12 -7.67
C PHE A 192 5.40 -8.46 -8.40
N GLY A 193 6.60 -9.01 -8.20
CA GLY A 193 7.81 -8.60 -8.90
C GLY A 193 8.21 -9.61 -9.96
N SER A 194 8.30 -9.17 -11.21
CA SER A 194 8.78 -10.00 -12.32
C SER A 194 10.30 -9.89 -12.48
N SER A 195 10.93 -10.94 -13.00
CA SER A 195 12.35 -10.96 -13.38
C SER A 195 12.72 -9.93 -14.46
N THR A 196 11.72 -9.34 -15.13
CA THR A 196 11.92 -8.24 -16.09
C THR A 196 11.98 -6.85 -15.46
N GLY A 197 11.78 -6.74 -14.14
CA GLY A 197 11.65 -5.46 -13.43
C GLY A 197 10.22 -4.93 -13.38
N PHE A 198 9.24 -5.66 -13.92
CA PHE A 198 7.83 -5.25 -13.80
C PHE A 198 7.35 -5.48 -12.36
N PHE A 199 6.86 -4.43 -11.70
CA PHE A 199 6.44 -4.47 -10.31
C PHE A 199 4.99 -4.04 -10.17
N ARG A 200 4.06 -4.98 -10.04
CA ARG A 200 2.63 -4.70 -9.82
C ARG A 200 2.34 -4.69 -8.34
N TYR A 201 1.58 -3.71 -7.87
CA TYR A 201 1.18 -3.62 -6.47
C TYR A 201 -0.27 -3.16 -6.30
N TYR A 202 -0.85 -3.56 -5.17
CA TYR A 202 -2.21 -3.26 -4.75
C TYR A 202 -2.22 -2.81 -3.28
N PRO A 203 -3.05 -1.82 -2.89
CA PRO A 203 -3.94 -1.01 -3.74
C PRO A 203 -3.16 -0.13 -4.73
N GLY A 204 -3.81 0.34 -5.79
CA GLY A 204 -3.17 1.16 -6.81
C GLY A 204 -2.80 2.54 -6.28
N ALA A 205 -1.56 3.00 -6.46
CA ALA A 205 -1.14 4.32 -6.02
C ALA A 205 -0.17 4.96 -7.01
N MET A 206 -0.13 6.29 -7.04
CA MET A 206 0.88 7.01 -7.81
C MET A 206 2.27 6.75 -7.22
N TRP A 207 3.29 6.61 -8.07
CA TRP A 207 4.66 6.42 -7.58
C TRP A 207 5.19 7.73 -6.99
N ASP A 208 5.56 7.75 -5.71
CA ASP A 208 5.88 8.97 -4.94
C ASP A 208 6.92 9.88 -5.60
N ILE A 209 7.88 9.30 -6.34
CA ILE A 209 8.95 10.06 -6.99
C ILE A 209 8.40 11.00 -8.09
N GLN A 210 7.19 10.77 -8.58
CA GLN A 210 6.54 11.68 -9.52
C GLN A 210 6.09 13.01 -8.92
N LEU A 211 6.02 13.10 -7.59
CA LEU A 211 5.62 14.32 -6.88
C LEU A 211 6.80 15.27 -6.64
N ASP A 212 8.03 14.82 -6.91
CA ASP A 212 9.26 15.57 -6.70
C ASP A 212 10.07 15.65 -8.01
N GLU A 213 10.00 16.79 -8.70
CA GLU A 213 10.61 17.00 -10.03
C GLU A 213 12.14 16.80 -10.05
N TYR A 214 12.80 16.83 -8.89
CA TYR A 214 14.26 16.72 -8.79
C TYR A 214 14.75 15.35 -8.32
N ARG A 215 13.84 14.44 -7.98
CA ARG A 215 14.21 13.11 -7.49
C ARG A 215 14.23 12.10 -8.62
N LEU A 216 15.41 11.51 -8.86
CA LEU A 216 15.54 10.41 -9.80
C LEU A 216 15.02 9.11 -9.19
N ASP A 217 14.28 8.34 -9.99
CA ASP A 217 13.79 7.03 -9.61
C ASP A 217 14.81 5.93 -9.94
N PHE A 218 15.44 5.41 -8.89
CA PHE A 218 16.36 4.28 -8.93
C PHE A 218 15.74 2.96 -8.47
N PHE A 219 14.43 2.94 -8.21
CA PHE A 219 13.78 1.72 -7.73
C PHE A 219 13.78 0.64 -8.81
N ASP A 220 14.15 -0.57 -8.42
CA ASP A 220 14.01 -1.79 -9.20
C ASP A 220 13.63 -2.93 -8.27
N CYS A 221 12.50 -3.59 -8.53
CA CYS A 221 11.98 -4.65 -7.68
C CYS A 221 12.94 -5.85 -7.56
N ARG A 222 13.85 -6.03 -8.51
CA ARG A 222 14.84 -7.12 -8.54
C ARG A 222 16.06 -6.85 -7.65
N SER A 223 16.34 -5.58 -7.36
CA SER A 223 17.44 -5.18 -6.47
C SER A 223 16.98 -4.94 -5.04
N GLN A 224 15.66 -4.96 -4.80
CA GLN A 224 15.13 -4.77 -3.47
C GLN A 224 15.40 -6.00 -2.59
N PRO A 225 15.69 -5.80 -1.30
CA PRO A 225 15.96 -6.87 -0.35
C PRO A 225 14.69 -7.45 0.30
N TRP A 226 13.50 -6.96 -0.10
CA TRP A 226 12.19 -7.22 0.53
C TRP A 226 12.06 -8.60 1.17
#